data_AF-X1V5R2-F1
#
_entry.id   AF-X1V5R2-F1
#
_cell.length_a   1.000
_cell.length_b   1.000
_cell.length_c   1.000
_cell.angle_alpha   90.00
_cell.angle_beta   90.00
_cell.angle_gamma   90.00
#
_symmetry.space_group_name_H-M   'P 1'
#
loop_
_entity.id
_entity.type
_entity.pdbx_description
1 polymer ?
#
loop_
_entity_poly.entity_id
_entity_poly.type
_entity_poly.pdbx_seq_one_letter_code
_entity_poly.pdbx_strand_id
1 'polypeptide(L)' 'QIKPVTAQFSFSNYSPSERMKASFMEFERKYGGKVFIIFSMDDKITNEEILLEIEKEINRLRKNINNQ' A
#
# COMPACT_ATOMS: atom_id res chain seq x y z
N GLN A 1 -0.23 -6.23 7.64
CA GLN A 1 -1.69 -6.27 7.86
C GLN A 1 -2.38 -5.91 6.55
N ILE A 2 -3.40 -6.64 6.13
CA ILE A 2 -4.22 -6.31 4.95
C ILE A 2 -5.62 -5.92 5.45
N LYS A 3 -6.13 -4.76 5.04
CA LYS A 3 -7.49 -4.30 5.38
C LYS A 3 -8.29 -4.14 4.09
N PRO A 4 -9.26 -5.02 3.79
CA PRO A 4 -10.11 -4.84 2.62
C PRO A 4 -11.05 -3.65 2.84
N VAL A 5 -11.23 -2.82 1.81
CA VAL A 5 -12.18 -1.72 1.79
C VAL A 5 -13.02 -1.85 0.54
N THR A 6 -14.34 -2.01 0.68
CA THR A 6 -15.27 -2.02 -0.45
C THR A 6 -15.72 -0.59 -0.70
N ALA A 7 -15.24 0.03 -1.78
CA ALA A 7 -15.75 1.31 -2.26
C ALA A 7 -16.91 1.05 -3.24
N GLN A 8 -18.11 1.57 -2.94
CA GLN A 8 -19.25 1.55 -3.89
C GLN A 8 -19.12 2.61 -5.00
N PHE A 9 -18.01 3.36 -5.01
CA PHE A 9 -17.80 4.53 -5.86
C PHE A 9 -16.72 4.26 -6.90
N SER A 10 -16.83 4.87 -8.07
CA SER A 10 -15.84 4.76 -9.15
C SER A 10 -14.42 5.04 -8.61
N PHE A 11 -13.54 4.04 -8.70
CA PHE A 11 -12.14 4.13 -8.25
C PHE A 11 -11.38 5.31 -8.84
N SER A 12 -11.85 5.87 -9.97
CA SER A 12 -11.28 7.06 -10.63
C SER A 12 -11.19 8.31 -9.75
N ASN A 13 -11.95 8.40 -8.64
CA ASN A 13 -11.89 9.54 -7.71
C ASN A 13 -11.54 9.12 -6.27
N TYR A 14 -11.07 7.89 -6.04
CA TYR A 14 -10.71 7.47 -4.69
C TYR A 14 -9.44 8.20 -4.24
N SER A 15 -9.57 9.01 -3.18
CA SER A 15 -8.44 9.62 -2.49
C SER A 15 -8.47 9.22 -1.01
N PRO A 16 -7.34 8.82 -0.40
CA PRO A 16 -7.29 8.53 1.02
C PRO A 16 -7.68 9.77 1.83
N SER A 17 -8.58 9.59 2.81
CA SER A 17 -8.89 10.66 3.75
C SER A 17 -7.65 11.08 4.55
N GLU A 18 -7.64 12.31 5.07
CA GLU A 18 -6.55 12.80 5.92
C GLU A 18 -6.28 11.89 7.14
N ARG A 19 -7.35 11.32 7.71
CA ARG A 19 -7.22 10.32 8.79
C ARG A 19 -6.52 9.04 8.34
N MET A 20 -6.79 8.62 7.12
CA MET A 20 -6.15 7.43 6.54
C MET A 20 -4.67 7.69 6.29
N LYS A 21 -4.32 8.86 5.75
CA LYS A 21 -2.93 9.31 5.57
C LYS A 21 -2.18 9.36 6.90
N ALA A 22 -2.80 9.92 7.95
CA ALA A 22 -2.21 9.96 9.29
C ALA A 22 -1.89 8.54 9.82
N SER A 23 -2.83 7.60 9.64
CA SER A 23 -2.60 6.20 10.02
C SER A 23 -1.49 5.54 9.21
N PHE A 24 -1.34 5.90 7.92
CA PHE A 24 -0.25 5.39 7.10
C PHE A 24 1.09 5.88 7.63
N MET A 25 1.24 7.20 7.84
CA MET A 25 2.48 7.77 8.39
C MET A 25 2.86 7.16 9.74
N GLU A 26 1.87 6.90 10.61
CA GLU A 26 2.12 6.26 11.90
C GLU A 26 2.61 4.81 11.73
N PHE A 27 2.01 4.05 10.82
CA PHE A 27 2.45 2.69 10.50
C PHE A 27 3.89 2.69 9.98
N GLU A 28 4.19 3.55 9.01
CA GLU A 28 5.52 3.64 8.42
C GLU A 28 6.58 4.02 9.46
N ARG A 29 6.27 4.97 10.36
CA ARG A 29 7.16 5.35 11.45
C ARG A 29 7.39 4.22 12.46
N LYS A 30 6.35 3.44 12.77
CA LYS A 30 6.41 2.40 13.81
C LYS A 30 7.12 1.13 13.32
N TYR A 31 6.91 0.74 12.06
CA TYR A 31 7.36 -0.55 11.55
C TYR A 31 8.41 -0.45 10.44
N GLY A 32 8.69 0.75 9.93
CA GLY A 32 9.75 1.00 8.94
C GLY A 32 9.45 0.46 7.53
N GLY A 33 8.21 0.05 7.24
CA GLY A 33 7.76 -0.39 5.92
C GLY A 33 6.62 0.50 5.39
N LYS A 34 6.42 0.52 4.07
CA LYS A 34 5.42 1.37 3.40
C LYS A 34 3.99 0.80 3.41
N VAL A 35 2.99 1.70 3.26
CA VAL A 35 1.59 1.31 3.03
C VAL A 35 1.22 1.47 1.55
N PHE A 36 0.59 0.44 0.97
CA PHE A 36 0.14 0.41 -0.43
C PHE A 36 -1.38 0.28 -0.52
N ILE A 37 -1.97 0.91 -1.54
CA ILE A 37 -3.39 0.79 -1.87
C ILE A 37 -3.50 0.04 -3.19
N ILE A 38 -4.21 -1.09 -3.16
CA ILE A 38 -4.41 -1.95 -4.32
C ILE A 38 -5.89 -1.89 -4.67
N PHE A 39 -6.17 -1.52 -5.92
CA PHE A 39 -7.51 -1.55 -6.49
C PHE A 39 -7.68 -2.86 -7.25
N SER A 40 -8.82 -3.51 -7.04
CA SER A 40 -9.19 -4.69 -7.80
C SER A 40 -10.63 -4.58 -8.30
N MET A 41 -10.86 -5.07 -9.52
CA MET A 41 -12.16 -5.16 -10.18
C MET A 41 -12.21 -6.51 -10.87
N ASP A 42 -13.29 -7.27 -10.67
CA ASP A 42 -13.49 -8.62 -11.23
C ASP A 42 -12.25 -9.52 -11.08
N ASP A 43 -11.73 -9.60 -9.86
CA ASP A 43 -10.55 -10.39 -9.47
C ASP A 43 -9.23 -9.98 -10.16
N LYS A 44 -9.19 -8.82 -10.82
CA LYS A 44 -7.98 -8.26 -11.44
C LYS A 44 -7.54 -6.99 -10.75
N ILE A 45 -6.23 -6.86 -10.53
CA ILE A 45 -5.63 -5.62 -10.03
C ILE A 45 -5.71 -4.57 -11.15
N THR A 46 -6.22 -3.38 -10.85
CA THR A 46 -6.41 -2.32 -11.86
C THR A 46 -5.26 -1.30 -11.87
N ASN A 47 -4.50 -1.20 -10.78
CA ASN A 47 -3.33 -0.34 -10.65
C ASN A 47 -2.05 -1.19 -10.56
N GLU A 48 -1.77 -1.96 -11.61
CA GLU A 48 -0.69 -2.95 -11.64
C GLU A 48 0.70 -2.35 -11.36
N GLU A 49 0.91 -1.07 -11.61
CA GLU A 49 2.17 -0.37 -11.29
C GLU A 49 2.52 -0.45 -9.80
N ILE A 50 1.53 -0.63 -8.92
CA ILE A 50 1.75 -0.80 -7.48
C ILE A 50 2.55 -2.06 -7.17
N LEU A 51 2.48 -3.09 -8.02
CA LEU A 51 3.21 -4.34 -7.83
C LEU A 51 4.72 -4.12 -7.92
N LEU A 52 5.17 -3.24 -8.82
CA LEU A 52 6.58 -2.86 -8.94
C LEU A 52 7.07 -2.09 -7.71
N GLU A 53 6.23 -1.22 -7.16
CA GLU A 53 6.57 -0.48 -5.94
C GLU A 53 6.62 -1.38 -4.70
N ILE A 54 5.72 -2.37 -4.62
CA ILE A 54 5.75 -3.42 -3.59
C ILE A 54 7.03 -4.25 -3.72
N GLU A 55 7.41 -4.66 -4.92
CA GLU A 55 8.63 -5.42 -5.16
C GLU A 55 9.88 -4.63 -4.74
N LYS A 56 9.98 -3.36 -5.14
CA LYS A 56 11.09 -2.46 -4.73
C LYS A 56 11.18 -2.35 -3.20
N GLU A 57 10.03 -2.23 -2.53
CA GLU A 57 9.98 -2.13 -1.08
C GLU A 57 10.39 -3.43 -0.38
N ILE A 58 9.94 -4.58 -0.89
CA ILE A 58 10.39 -5.90 -0.39
C ILE A 58 11.92 -6.01 -0.53
N ASN A 59 12.46 -5.59 -1.68
CA ASN A 59 13.91 -5.62 -1.91
C ASN A 59 14.67 -4.67 -0.97
N ARG A 60 14.13 -3.47 -0.69
CA ARG A 60 14.69 -2.54 0.30
C ARG A 60 14.70 -3.16 1.70
N LEU A 61 13.59 -3.76 2.12
CA LEU A 61 13.45 -4.40 3.43
C LEU A 61 14.41 -5.59 3.58
N ARG A 62 14.56 -6.43 2.54
CA ARG A 62 15.52 -7.54 2.54
C ARG A 62 16.97 -7.07 2.67
N LYS A 63 17.37 -6.01 1.95
CA LYS A 63 18.71 -5.42 2.10
C LYS A 63 18.96 -4.93 3.52
N ASN A 64 17.97 -4.32 4.16
CA ASN A 64 18.10 -3.85 5.53
C ASN A 64 18.27 -4.99 6.55
N ILE A 65 17.64 -6.16 6.32
CA ILE A 65 17.82 -7.35 7.16
C ILE A 65 19.23 -7.95 6.98
N ASN A 66 19.72 -8.02 5.74
CA ASN A 66 21.01 -8.65 5.44
C ASN A 66 22.23 -7.78 5.80
N ASN A 67 22.02 -6.49 6.07
CA ASN A 67 23.05 -5.53 6.49
C ASN A 67 23.09 -5.34 8.02
N GLN A 68 22.31 -6.12 8.78
CA GLN A 68 22.35 -6.21 10.25
C GLN A 68 23.08 -7.48 10.66
#